data_AF-A0A4R8QY67-F1
#
_entry.id   AF-A0A4R8QY67-F1
#
_cell.length_a   1.000
_cell.length_b   1.000
_cell.length_c   1.000
_cell.angle_alpha   90.00
_cell.angle_beta   90.00
_cell.angle_gamma   90.00
#
_symmetry.space_group_name_H-M   'P 1'
#
loop_
_entity.id
_entity.type
_entity.pdbx_description
1 polymer ?
#
loop_
_entity_poly.entity_id
_entity_poly.type
_entity_poly.pdbx_seq_one_letter_code
_entity_poly.pdbx_strand_id
1 'polypeptide(L)' 'MSTTTLKVSGMTCGHCVAAVREQVAAVPGVTGVQVDVATGTVTVTSTGALPAEALAAAIGAAGYALAS' A
#
# COMPACT_ATOMS: atom_id res chain seq x y z
N MET A 1 6.23 13.59 -9.41
CA MET A 1 5.44 12.34 -9.29
C MET A 1 6.40 11.19 -9.16
N SER A 2 6.26 10.43 -8.09
CA SER A 2 7.07 9.25 -7.79
C SER A 2 6.16 8.03 -7.67
N THR A 3 6.70 6.86 -8.00
CA THR A 3 5.99 5.59 -7.87
C THR A 3 6.78 4.68 -6.94
N THR A 4 6.11 4.13 -5.93
CA THR A 4 6.69 3.19 -4.97
C THR A 4 5.91 1.88 -5.05
N THR A 5 6.65 0.79 -5.27
CA THR A 5 6.07 -0.55 -5.32
C THR A 5 6.46 -1.31 -4.06
N LEU A 6 5.47 -1.92 -3.43
CA LEU A 6 5.58 -2.64 -2.16
C LEU A 6 5.02 -4.04 -2.36
N LYS A 7 5.64 -5.04 -1.76
CA LYS A 7 5.00 -6.35 -1.59
C LYS A 7 4.33 -6.39 -0.23
N VAL A 8 3.13 -6.94 -0.17
CA VAL A 8 2.36 -7.13 1.05
C VAL A 8 2.07 -8.61 1.19
N SER A 9 2.44 -9.17 2.34
CA SER A 9 2.17 -10.57 2.65
C SER A 9 0.83 -10.72 3.37
N GLY A 10 0.15 -11.85 3.17
CA GLY A 10 -1.11 -12.15 3.87
C GLY A 10 -2.38 -11.60 3.22
N MET A 11 -2.31 -10.92 2.07
CA MET A 11 -3.50 -10.56 1.29
C MET A 11 -4.05 -11.78 0.54
N THR A 12 -4.89 -12.57 1.21
CA THR A 12 -5.50 -13.79 0.64
C THR A 12 -6.97 -13.65 0.24
N CYS A 13 -7.61 -12.49 0.47
CA CYS A 13 -9.03 -12.29 0.15
C CYS A 13 -9.31 -10.87 -0.39
N GLY A 14 -10.29 -10.72 -1.29
CA GLY A 14 -10.61 -9.44 -1.94
C GLY A 14 -11.03 -8.31 -0.98
N HIS A 15 -11.60 -8.65 0.18
CA HIS A 15 -11.95 -7.65 1.22
C HIS A 15 -10.72 -7.02 1.87
N CYS A 16 -9.59 -7.72 1.91
CA CYS A 16 -8.30 -7.25 2.43
C CYS A 16 -7.77 -6.04 1.64
N VAL A 17 -8.08 -5.99 0.36
CA VAL A 17 -7.56 -5.02 -0.59
C VAL A 17 -8.12 -3.63 -0.37
N ALA A 18 -9.43 -3.55 -0.13
CA ALA A 18 -10.10 -2.29 0.06
C ALA A 18 -9.52 -1.56 1.27
N ALA A 19 -9.32 -2.28 2.38
CA ALA A 19 -8.70 -1.75 3.58
C ALA A 19 -7.28 -1.21 3.33
N VAL A 20 -6.41 -1.99 2.67
CA VAL A 20 -5.04 -1.54 2.34
C VAL A 20 -5.07 -0.31 1.45
N ARG A 21 -5.91 -0.31 0.41
CA ARG A 21 -6.03 0.81 -0.51
C ARG A 21 -6.48 2.08 0.21
N GLU A 22 -7.50 2.00 1.06
CA GLU A 22 -8.01 3.15 1.80
C GLU A 22 -6.97 3.72 2.76
N GLN A 23 -6.29 2.87 3.54
CA GLN A 23 -5.25 3.32 4.46
C GLN A 23 -4.07 3.97 3.74
N VAL A 24 -3.61 3.38 2.63
CA VAL A 24 -2.51 3.93 1.85
C VAL A 24 -2.92 5.22 1.12
N ALA A 25 -4.16 5.31 0.62
CA ALA A 25 -4.66 6.53 -0.01
C ALA A 25 -4.80 7.70 0.97
N ALA A 26 -4.96 7.42 2.27
CA ALA A 26 -4.98 8.43 3.32
C ALA A 26 -3.60 9.01 3.65
N VAL A 27 -2.50 8.41 3.15
CA VAL A 27 -1.15 8.92 3.39
C VAL A 27 -0.95 10.26 2.66
N PRO A 28 -0.49 11.32 3.34
CA PRO A 28 -0.29 12.63 2.74
C PRO A 28 0.64 12.57 1.53
N GLY A 29 0.20 13.14 0.41
CA GLY A 29 0.96 13.17 -0.84
C GLY A 29 0.74 11.96 -1.75
N VAL A 30 -0.04 10.96 -1.34
CA VAL A 30 -0.52 9.90 -2.24
C VAL A 30 -1.55 10.48 -3.20
N THR A 31 -1.38 10.18 -4.48
CA THR A 31 -2.28 10.57 -5.56
C THR A 31 -2.92 9.37 -6.27
N GLY A 32 -2.40 8.16 -6.03
CA GLY A 32 -2.96 6.93 -6.58
C GLY A 32 -2.48 5.70 -5.84
N VAL A 33 -3.34 4.68 -5.75
CA VAL A 33 -3.01 3.38 -5.15
C VAL A 33 -3.61 2.29 -6.02
N GLN A 34 -2.77 1.32 -6.38
CA GLN A 34 -3.14 0.15 -7.16
C GLN A 34 -2.70 -1.09 -6.42
N VAL A 35 -3.60 -2.05 -6.24
CA VAL A 35 -3.34 -3.27 -5.47
C VAL A 35 -3.61 -4.46 -6.37
N ASP A 36 -2.63 -5.35 -6.46
CA ASP A 36 -2.69 -6.60 -7.19
C ASP A 36 -2.61 -7.77 -6.20
N VAL A 37 -3.76 -8.42 -5.94
CA VAL A 37 -3.86 -9.53 -4.98
C VAL A 37 -3.19 -10.78 -5.49
N ALA A 38 -3.24 -11.00 -6.81
CA ALA A 38 -2.68 -12.19 -7.44
C ALA A 38 -1.16 -12.30 -7.17
N THR A 39 -0.48 -11.15 -7.16
CA THR A 39 0.97 -11.06 -6.89
C THR A 39 1.32 -10.54 -5.50
N GLY A 40 0.34 -10.03 -4.75
CA GLY A 40 0.56 -9.39 -3.45
C GLY A 40 1.27 -8.03 -3.56
N THR A 41 1.10 -7.33 -4.68
CA THR A 41 1.82 -6.07 -4.97
C THR A 41 0.93 -4.86 -4.73
N VAL A 42 1.45 -3.84 -4.06
CA VAL A 42 0.83 -2.53 -3.90
C VAL A 42 1.71 -1.48 -4.56
N THR A 43 1.17 -0.80 -5.56
CA THR A 43 1.82 0.29 -6.27
C THR A 43 1.20 1.61 -5.82
N VAL A 44 2.02 2.52 -5.33
CA VAL A 44 1.61 3.83 -4.80
C VAL A 44 2.21 4.90 -5.68
N THR A 45 1.35 5.80 -6.18
CA THR A 45 1.75 7.00 -6.89
C THR A 45 1.58 8.20 -5.97
N SER A 46 2.60 9.05 -5.89
CA SER A 46 2.63 10.21 -5.00
C SER A 46 3.26 11.43 -5.67
N THR A 47 3.00 12.61 -5.10
CA THR A 47 3.56 13.88 -5.60
C THR A 47 5.09 13.93 -5.48
N GLY A 48 5.66 13.29 -4.45
CA GLY A 48 7.09 13.12 -4.21
C GLY A 48 7.42 11.80 -3.52
N ALA A 49 8.69 11.61 -3.12
CA ALA A 49 9.11 10.42 -2.39
C ALA A 49 8.41 10.35 -1.02
N LEU A 50 7.79 9.21 -0.74
CA LEU A 50 7.18 8.93 0.56
C LEU A 50 8.13 8.09 1.41
N PRO A 51 8.22 8.34 2.72
CA PRO A 51 9.00 7.50 3.61
C PRO A 51 8.38 6.10 3.66
N ALA A 52 9.22 5.07 3.50
CA ALA A 52 8.78 3.68 3.53
C ALA A 52 8.06 3.34 4.84
N GLU A 53 8.44 3.99 5.94
CA GLU A 53 7.83 3.84 7.26
C GLU A 53 6.35 4.29 7.29
N ALA A 54 6.00 5.37 6.59
CA ALA A 54 4.61 5.83 6.51
C ALA A 54 3.74 4.86 5.71
N LEU A 55 4.28 4.31 4.63
CA LEU A 55 3.60 3.30 3.82
C LEU A 55 3.44 1.99 4.60
N ALA A 56 4.48 1.57 5.32
CA ALA A 56 4.44 0.39 6.20
C ALA A 56 3.41 0.57 7.33
N ALA A 57 3.36 1.76 7.96
CA ALA A 57 2.39 2.07 9.00
C ALA A 57 0.94 2.01 8.48
N ALA A 58 0.68 2.56 7.29
CA ALA A 58 -0.64 2.48 6.66
C ALA A 58 -1.06 1.03 6.36
N ILE A 59 -0.13 0.21 5.85
CA ILE A 59 -0.36 -1.22 5.60
C ILE A 59 -0.57 -1.99 6.91
N GLY A 60 0.19 -1.65 7.95
CA GLY A 60 0.03 -2.18 9.31
C GLY A 60 -1.31 -1.84 9.94
N ALA A 61 -1.80 -0.61 9.74
CA ALA A 61 -3.12 -0.18 10.20
C ALA A 61 -4.26 -0.95 9.51
N ALA A 62 -4.04 -1.42 8.28
CA ALA A 62 -4.95 -2.33 7.59
C ALA A 62 -4.85 -3.79 8.08
N GLY A 63 -3.90 -4.11 8.96
CA GLY A 63 -3.68 -5.46 9.51
C GLY A 63 -2.72 -6.33 8.70
N TYR A 64 -1.91 -5.73 7.81
CA TYR A 64 -0.98 -6.47 6.96
C TYR A 64 0.47 -6.04 7.21
N ALA A 65 1.41 -6.85 6.74
CA ALA A 65 2.83 -6.55 6.80
C ALA A 65 3.43 -6.51 5.39
N LEU A 66 4.44 -5.67 5.21
CA LEU A 66 5.27 -5.69 4.01
C LEU A 66 5.99 -7.04 3.92
N ALA A 67 5.98 -7.65 2.74
CA ALA A 67 6.83 -8.78 2.45
C ALA A 67 8.24 -8.24 2.13
N SER A 68 9.23 -8.78 2.83
CA SER A 68 10.66 -8.53 2.62
C SER A 68 11.13 -8.94 1.24
#